data_AF-A0A1S3MXP8-F1
#
_entry.id   AF-A0A1S3MXP8-F1
#
_cell.length_a   1.000
_cell.length_b   1.000
_cell.length_c   1.000
_cell.angle_alpha   90.00
_cell.angle_beta   90.00
_cell.angle_gamma   90.00
#
_symmetry.space_group_name_H-M   'P 1'
#
loop_
_entity.id
_entity.type
_entity.pdbx_description
1 polymer ?
#
loop_
_entity_poly.entity_id
_entity_poly.type
_entity_poly.pdbx_seq_one_letter_code
_entity_poly.pdbx_strand_id
1 'polypeptide(L)'
;MYTQQRDEYLEHVCELGVRKISLITIFGSLTNGTMKMDHYQAEKDQPLKGMKEEDFTNQPLIRALRNELGLIFDDYYMVLTDFDMKVKQEYEVPIAMTAVFDYVDTFSSRIKEMEQQKKQGVTCKKEDKSKSLENFLSRFRWRRRLFVISSSDDEEWAYQQQLYALTSQACNLGLRHLSVLKLIGKDMEDMGGTLELYPINGTATVEREDVSPSLVHDIRNYFQISPEYFSMLLMGKDGNVKSWYPSPMWSMSIIYDLVDSMQLRRQEMAIQQSLGMRCPEDEYGGYGHDRDPDGYHRGYGY
;
A
#
# COMPACT_ATOMS: atom_id res chain seq x y z
N MET A 1 -6.16 4.54 15.72
CA MET A 1 -6.51 5.96 15.50
C MET A 1 -5.56 6.61 14.48
N TYR A 2 -4.25 6.68 14.75
CA TYR A 2 -3.29 7.25 13.81
C TYR A 2 -3.35 6.67 12.37
N THR A 3 -3.39 5.34 12.21
CA THR A 3 -3.43 4.72 10.86
C THR A 3 -4.65 5.16 10.05
N GLN A 4 -5.83 5.22 10.69
CA GLN A 4 -7.07 5.66 10.04
C GLN A 4 -6.95 7.13 9.60
N GLN A 5 -6.46 7.99 10.48
CA GLN A 5 -6.27 9.40 10.18
C GLN A 5 -5.23 9.62 9.07
N ARG A 6 -4.14 8.85 9.10
CA ARG A 6 -3.09 8.90 8.07
C ARG A 6 -3.64 8.49 6.71
N ASP A 7 -4.39 7.39 6.67
CA ASP A 7 -4.99 6.90 5.43
C ASP A 7 -5.99 7.96 4.88
N GLU A 8 -6.75 8.63 5.75
CA GLU A 8 -7.62 9.76 5.35
C GLU A 8 -6.83 10.97 4.81
N TYR A 9 -5.69 11.33 5.39
CA TYR A 9 -4.85 12.41 4.86
C TYR A 9 -4.39 12.16 3.41
N LEU A 10 -4.12 10.90 3.07
CA LEU A 10 -3.70 10.50 1.73
C LEU A 10 -4.82 10.66 0.69
N GLU A 11 -6.08 10.58 1.10
CA GLU A 11 -7.23 10.85 0.21
C GLU A 11 -7.30 12.34 -0.19
N HIS A 12 -6.69 13.23 0.61
CA HIS A 12 -6.82 14.69 0.50
C HIS A 12 -5.52 15.43 0.13
N VAL A 13 -4.52 14.76 -0.46
CA VAL A 13 -3.21 15.36 -0.81
C VAL A 13 -3.31 16.67 -1.60
N CYS A 14 -4.20 16.74 -2.61
CA CYS A 14 -4.39 17.98 -3.36
C CYS A 14 -4.89 19.11 -2.44
N GLU A 15 -5.91 18.82 -1.64
CA GLU A 15 -6.56 19.79 -0.74
C GLU A 15 -5.62 20.26 0.37
N LEU A 16 -4.71 19.39 0.83
CA LEU A 16 -3.59 19.74 1.71
C LEU A 16 -2.59 20.64 0.99
N GLY A 17 -2.23 20.31 -0.25
CA GLY A 17 -1.24 21.04 -1.05
C GLY A 17 -1.66 22.47 -1.40
N VAL A 18 -2.92 22.67 -1.80
CA VAL A 18 -3.44 24.03 -2.04
C VAL A 18 -3.54 24.85 -0.76
N ARG A 19 -3.59 24.22 0.41
CA ARG A 19 -3.58 24.90 1.72
C ARG A 19 -2.19 25.01 2.32
N LYS A 20 -1.15 24.52 1.63
CA LYS A 20 0.24 24.54 2.09
C LYS A 20 0.44 23.92 3.47
N ILE A 21 -0.33 22.88 3.77
CA ILE A 21 -0.36 22.25 5.10
C ILE A 21 0.90 21.44 5.33
N SER A 22 1.47 21.55 6.54
CA SER A 22 2.57 20.71 7.00
C SER A 22 2.09 19.81 8.12
N LEU A 23 2.29 18.50 7.97
CA LEU A 23 1.90 17.52 8.96
C LEU A 23 3.14 17.06 9.74
N ILE A 24 3.17 17.32 11.04
CA ILE A 24 4.21 16.79 11.93
C ILE A 24 3.60 15.68 12.76
N THR A 25 4.06 14.44 12.56
CA THR A 25 3.63 13.28 13.34
C THR A 25 4.70 12.92 14.35
N ILE A 26 4.35 12.84 15.64
CA ILE A 26 5.28 12.44 16.70
C ILE A 26 4.82 11.12 17.33
N PHE A 27 5.69 10.12 17.36
CA PHE A 27 5.47 8.83 17.98
C PHE A 27 6.31 8.66 19.25
N GLY A 28 5.92 7.72 20.11
CA GLY A 28 6.69 7.33 21.28
C GLY A 28 6.49 8.23 22.50
N SER A 29 7.17 7.91 23.60
CA SER A 29 7.00 8.59 24.89
C SER A 29 7.72 9.95 24.94
N LEU A 30 7.59 10.67 26.06
CA LEU A 30 8.33 11.92 26.34
C LEU A 30 9.86 11.78 26.26
N THR A 31 10.39 10.59 26.55
CA THR A 31 11.84 10.33 26.66
C THR A 31 12.41 9.55 25.48
N ASN A 32 11.54 8.93 24.68
CA ASN A 32 11.92 8.17 23.51
C ASN A 32 10.85 8.33 22.43
N GLY A 33 10.93 9.45 21.72
CA GLY A 33 10.05 9.78 20.61
C GLY A 33 10.74 9.84 19.27
N THR A 34 9.98 9.66 18.20
CA THR A 34 10.42 9.93 16.83
C THR A 34 9.41 10.85 16.17
N MET A 35 9.86 11.73 15.30
CA MET A 35 8.95 12.60 14.54
C MET A 35 9.13 12.42 13.04
N LYS A 36 8.06 12.65 12.29
CA LYS A 36 8.04 12.75 10.83
C LYS A 36 7.40 14.07 10.45
N MET A 37 7.84 14.65 9.35
CA MET A 37 7.28 15.89 8.83
C MET A 37 7.05 15.80 7.34
N ASP A 38 5.81 16.02 6.92
CA ASP A 38 5.37 16.00 5.53
C ASP A 38 4.86 17.39 5.15
N HIS A 39 5.46 18.00 4.12
CA HIS A 39 5.03 19.30 3.60
C HIS A 39 4.19 19.10 2.33
N TYR A 40 2.92 19.45 2.38
CA TYR A 40 2.04 19.42 1.22
C TYR A 40 2.03 20.80 0.57
N GLN A 41 2.46 20.89 -0.69
CA GLN A 41 2.55 22.14 -1.45
C GLN A 41 2.13 21.90 -2.90
N ALA A 42 1.77 22.97 -3.63
CA ALA A 42 1.52 22.85 -5.07
C ALA A 42 2.84 22.65 -5.82
N GLU A 43 2.82 21.97 -6.98
CA GLU A 43 4.03 21.69 -7.79
C GLU A 43 4.82 22.95 -8.19
N LYS A 44 4.15 24.11 -8.27
CA LYS A 44 4.76 25.39 -8.63
C LYS A 44 5.30 26.16 -7.44
N ASP A 45 5.03 25.71 -6.21
CA ASP A 45 5.56 26.34 -5.01
C ASP A 45 7.04 25.98 -4.83
N GLN A 46 7.79 26.90 -4.22
CA GLN A 46 9.17 26.60 -3.86
C GLN A 46 9.19 25.58 -2.72
N PRO A 47 9.92 24.45 -2.86
CA PRO A 47 9.96 23.42 -1.84
C PRO A 47 10.52 23.99 -0.53
N LEU A 48 9.83 23.72 0.57
CA LEU A 48 10.33 24.05 1.90
C LEU A 48 11.64 23.30 2.18
N LYS A 49 12.54 23.96 2.91
CA LYS A 49 13.79 23.35 3.33
C LYS A 49 13.47 22.23 4.32
N GLY A 50 13.76 21.00 3.91
CA GLY A 50 13.59 19.82 4.77
C GLY A 50 14.44 19.88 6.03
N MET A 51 13.99 19.18 7.07
CA MET A 51 14.79 18.91 8.26
C MET A 51 15.83 17.83 7.98
N LYS A 52 16.92 17.83 8.75
CA LYS A 52 17.94 16.78 8.62
C LYS A 52 17.46 15.51 9.32
N GLU A 53 17.95 14.36 8.89
CA GLU A 53 17.59 13.07 9.50
C GLU A 53 17.86 13.00 11.01
N GLU A 54 18.92 13.65 11.46
CA GLU A 54 19.30 13.76 12.88
C GLU A 54 18.22 14.47 13.72
N ASP A 55 17.48 15.41 13.15
CA ASP A 55 16.46 16.18 13.88
C ASP A 55 15.21 15.35 14.17
N PHE A 56 14.89 14.35 13.33
CA PHE A 56 13.71 13.49 13.50
C PHE A 56 13.78 12.54 14.71
N THR A 57 14.97 12.39 15.30
CA THR A 57 15.22 11.56 16.49
C THR A 57 15.76 12.38 17.67
N ASN A 58 15.85 13.70 17.52
CA ASN A 58 16.38 14.63 18.51
C ASN A 58 15.40 14.80 19.68
N GLN A 59 15.65 14.11 20.79
CA GLN A 59 14.76 14.10 21.96
C GLN A 59 14.53 15.50 22.57
N PRO A 60 15.56 16.35 22.77
CA PRO A 60 15.35 17.74 23.20
C PRO A 60 14.38 18.52 22.32
N LEU A 61 14.50 18.39 21.00
CA LEU A 61 13.65 19.09 20.03
C LEU A 61 12.21 18.58 20.12
N ILE A 62 12.01 17.25 20.08
CA ILE A 62 10.68 16.63 20.17
C ILE A 62 9.97 17.04 21.46
N ARG A 63 10.70 17.08 22.58
CA ARG A 63 10.15 17.50 23.87
C ARG A 63 9.80 18.99 23.90
N ALA A 64 10.66 19.85 23.34
CA ALA A 64 10.38 21.28 23.24
C ALA A 64 9.11 21.52 22.41
N LEU A 65 8.98 20.87 21.26
CA LEU A 65 7.82 20.97 20.37
C LEU A 65 6.54 20.50 21.07
N ARG A 66 6.58 19.36 21.77
CA ARG A 66 5.43 18.87 22.55
C ARG A 66 5.01 19.85 23.64
N ASN A 67 5.98 20.41 24.37
CA ASN A 67 5.69 21.35 25.44
C ASN A 67 5.12 22.67 24.91
N GLU A 68 5.66 23.19 23.81
CA GLU A 68 5.21 24.44 23.21
C GLU A 68 3.80 24.34 22.62
N LEU A 69 3.47 23.19 22.03
CA LEU A 69 2.16 22.92 21.42
C LEU A 69 1.15 22.23 22.35
N GLY A 70 1.53 21.97 23.62
CA GLY A 70 0.65 21.31 24.59
C GLY A 70 0.30 19.86 24.25
N LEU A 71 1.13 19.17 23.46
CA LEU A 71 0.86 17.80 23.02
C LEU A 71 1.00 16.80 24.18
N ILE A 72 -0.06 16.04 24.45
CA ILE A 72 -0.01 14.87 25.33
C ILE A 72 0.58 13.65 24.59
N PHE A 73 1.05 12.66 25.34
CA PHE A 73 1.81 11.52 24.80
C PHE A 73 1.20 10.15 25.13
N ASP A 74 0.16 10.11 25.96
CA ASP A 74 -0.49 8.87 26.40
C ASP A 74 -1.55 8.37 25.41
N ASP A 75 -2.14 9.29 24.64
CA ASP A 75 -3.20 9.00 23.67
C ASP A 75 -3.04 9.81 22.37
N TYR A 76 -3.91 9.55 21.40
CA TYR A 76 -3.97 10.34 20.17
C TYR A 76 -4.29 11.81 20.51
N TYR A 77 -3.47 12.71 20.00
CA TYR A 77 -3.70 14.15 20.14
C TYR A 77 -3.23 14.86 18.89
N MET A 78 -4.09 15.72 18.35
CA MET A 78 -3.80 16.52 17.17
C MET A 78 -4.03 17.99 17.50
N VAL A 79 -3.08 18.82 17.10
CA VAL A 79 -3.14 20.27 17.30
C VAL A 79 -2.97 20.94 15.95
N LEU A 80 -3.82 21.92 15.68
CA LEU A 80 -3.78 22.74 14.48
C LEU A 80 -3.25 24.13 14.84
N THR A 81 -2.21 24.55 14.11
CA THR A 81 -1.62 25.89 14.21
C THR A 81 -1.74 26.63 12.88
N ASP A 82 -1.63 27.96 12.93
CA ASP A 82 -1.43 28.80 11.75
C ASP A 82 0.07 29.12 11.62
N PHE A 83 0.47 29.94 10.64
CA PHE A 83 1.87 30.33 10.41
C PHE A 83 2.54 31.05 11.59
N ASP A 84 1.75 31.57 12.53
CA ASP A 84 2.24 32.17 13.78
C ASP A 84 2.63 31.11 14.85
N MET A 85 2.51 29.82 14.52
CA MET A 85 2.75 28.67 15.40
C MET A 85 1.89 28.67 16.67
N LYS A 86 0.85 29.51 16.73
CA LYS A 86 -0.10 29.52 17.85
C LYS A 86 -1.18 28.49 17.61
N VAL A 87 -1.47 27.73 18.65
CA VAL A 87 -2.57 26.76 18.66
C VAL A 87 -3.89 27.47 18.38
N LYS A 88 -4.62 26.97 17.36
CA LYS A 88 -5.96 27.44 16.99
C LYS A 88 -7.03 26.46 17.44
N GLN A 89 -6.75 25.16 17.32
CA GLN A 89 -7.69 24.09 17.67
C GLN A 89 -6.94 22.82 18.10
N GLU A 90 -7.55 22.05 19.00
CA GLU A 90 -7.02 20.80 19.54
C GLU A 90 -8.07 19.69 19.39
N TYR A 91 -7.60 18.45 19.21
CA TYR A 91 -8.44 17.28 19.00
C TYR A 91 -7.86 16.05 19.69
N GLU A 92 -8.66 15.44 20.56
CA GLU A 92 -8.34 14.19 21.28
C GLU A 92 -8.69 12.92 20.47
N VAL A 93 -9.38 13.10 19.34
CA VAL A 93 -9.81 12.00 18.46
C VAL A 93 -9.50 12.34 17.00
N PRO A 94 -9.35 11.33 16.12
CA PRO A 94 -9.33 11.53 14.68
C PRO A 94 -10.53 12.35 14.21
N ILE A 95 -10.29 13.36 13.39
CA ILE A 95 -11.31 14.27 12.84
C ILE A 95 -11.25 14.25 11.33
N ALA A 96 -12.43 14.29 10.72
CA ALA A 96 -12.59 14.31 9.28
C ALA A 96 -11.85 15.52 8.68
N MET A 97 -11.07 15.29 7.63
CA MET A 97 -10.23 16.33 7.05
C MET A 97 -11.01 17.49 6.45
N THR A 98 -12.21 17.22 5.97
CA THR A 98 -13.15 18.25 5.52
C THR A 98 -13.42 19.27 6.62
N ALA A 99 -13.63 18.84 7.86
CA ALA A 99 -13.85 19.75 8.98
C ALA A 99 -12.59 20.56 9.34
N VAL A 100 -11.41 19.94 9.24
CA VAL A 100 -10.13 20.64 9.42
C VAL A 100 -9.95 21.72 8.34
N PHE A 101 -10.23 21.39 7.08
CA PHE A 101 -10.15 22.34 5.96
C PHE A 101 -11.13 23.50 6.10
N ASP A 102 -12.38 23.22 6.45
CA ASP A 102 -13.40 24.23 6.66
C ASP A 102 -12.97 25.24 7.73
N TYR A 103 -12.32 24.75 8.80
CA TYR A 103 -11.79 25.62 9.84
C TYR A 103 -10.54 26.40 9.39
N VAL A 104 -9.59 25.76 8.71
CA VAL A 104 -8.40 26.44 8.15
C VAL A 104 -8.80 27.54 7.18
N ASP A 105 -9.83 27.32 6.36
CA ASP A 105 -10.33 28.30 5.40
C ASP A 105 -10.98 29.54 6.07
N THR A 106 -11.19 29.51 7.39
CA THR A 106 -11.57 30.71 8.16
C THR A 106 -10.39 31.59 8.58
N PHE A 107 -9.14 31.13 8.42
CA PHE A 107 -7.98 31.87 8.91
C PHE A 107 -7.70 33.12 8.07
N SER A 108 -7.35 34.23 8.73
CA SER A 108 -7.03 35.49 8.07
C SER A 108 -5.84 35.37 7.10
N SER A 109 -4.87 34.50 7.41
CA SER A 109 -3.75 34.14 6.53
C SER A 109 -4.26 33.43 5.28
N ARG A 110 -5.12 32.43 5.46
CA ARG A 110 -5.69 31.59 4.42
C ARG A 110 -6.60 32.34 3.45
N ILE A 111 -7.40 33.29 3.93
CA ILE A 111 -8.30 34.11 3.08
C ILE A 111 -7.50 34.85 1.99
N LYS A 112 -6.33 35.41 2.33
CA LYS A 112 -5.46 36.11 1.36
C LYS A 112 -4.92 35.16 0.28
N GLU A 113 -4.55 33.94 0.68
CA GLU A 113 -4.08 32.92 -0.25
C GLU A 113 -5.19 32.47 -1.21
N MET A 114 -6.41 32.29 -0.71
CA MET A 114 -7.56 31.91 -1.54
C MET A 114 -7.86 32.97 -2.62
N GLU A 115 -7.76 34.26 -2.31
CA GLU A 115 -7.92 35.33 -3.30
C GLU A 115 -6.84 35.27 -4.38
N GLN A 116 -5.59 34.97 -4.01
CA GLN A 116 -4.48 34.81 -4.95
C GLN A 116 -4.66 33.56 -5.82
N GLN A 117 -5.06 32.44 -5.22
CA GLN A 117 -5.36 31.18 -5.92
C GLN A 117 -6.47 31.38 -6.95
N LYS A 118 -7.53 32.09 -6.59
CA LYS A 118 -8.63 32.43 -7.50
C LYS A 118 -8.15 33.25 -8.70
N LYS A 119 -7.24 34.22 -8.50
CA LYS A 119 -6.61 34.98 -9.60
C LYS A 119 -5.73 34.11 -10.49
N GLN A 120 -5.06 33.12 -9.92
CA GLN A 120 -4.16 32.21 -10.62
C GLN A 120 -4.88 30.99 -11.24
N GLY A 121 -6.20 30.85 -11.02
CA GLY A 121 -6.97 29.69 -11.48
C GLY A 121 -6.55 28.38 -10.79
N VAL A 122 -5.85 28.45 -9.65
CA VAL A 122 -5.44 27.28 -8.87
C VAL A 122 -6.70 26.72 -8.23
N THR A 123 -7.16 25.61 -8.75
CA THR A 123 -8.26 24.84 -8.18
C THR A 123 -7.76 23.43 -8.00
N CYS A 124 -7.98 22.84 -6.82
CA CYS A 124 -8.03 21.39 -6.74
C CYS A 124 -9.24 20.96 -7.54
N LYS A 125 -9.02 20.67 -8.82
CA LYS A 125 -9.81 19.62 -9.44
C LYS A 125 -9.57 18.42 -8.53
N LYS A 126 -10.64 17.75 -8.08
CA LYS A 126 -10.52 16.37 -7.64
C LYS A 126 -9.99 15.61 -8.86
N GLU A 127 -8.69 15.66 -9.10
CA GLU A 127 -8.07 14.86 -10.14
C GLU A 127 -8.35 13.43 -9.70
N ASP A 128 -8.97 12.67 -10.60
CA ASP A 128 -9.28 11.26 -10.41
C ASP A 128 -8.03 10.39 -10.16
N LYS A 129 -6.82 10.95 -10.00
CA LYS A 129 -5.55 10.22 -9.84
C LYS A 129 -5.41 9.53 -8.48
N SER A 130 -5.53 10.25 -7.35
CA SER A 130 -5.48 9.60 -6.02
C SER A 130 -6.65 8.66 -5.81
N LYS A 131 -7.85 9.08 -6.26
CA LYS A 131 -9.03 8.22 -6.33
C LYS A 131 -8.84 7.00 -7.22
N SER A 132 -8.13 7.09 -8.34
CA SER A 132 -7.90 5.97 -9.26
C SER A 132 -6.99 4.94 -8.60
N LEU A 133 -5.90 5.36 -7.97
CA LEU A 133 -5.01 4.46 -7.24
C LEU A 133 -5.71 3.82 -6.04
N GLU A 134 -6.41 4.59 -5.22
CA GLU A 134 -7.14 4.06 -4.06
C GLU A 134 -8.33 3.19 -4.48
N ASN A 135 -9.10 3.60 -5.49
CA ASN A 135 -10.15 2.76 -6.06
C ASN A 135 -9.55 1.46 -6.62
N PHE A 136 -8.37 1.51 -7.22
CA PHE A 136 -7.68 0.32 -7.69
C PHE A 136 -7.26 -0.60 -6.54
N LEU A 137 -6.53 -0.09 -5.55
CA LEU A 137 -6.01 -0.88 -4.42
C LEU A 137 -7.12 -1.39 -3.48
N SER A 138 -8.18 -0.61 -3.28
CA SER A 138 -9.32 -0.98 -2.43
C SER A 138 -10.06 -2.23 -2.91
N ARG A 139 -9.99 -2.57 -4.20
CA ARG A 139 -10.55 -3.81 -4.78
C ARG A 139 -9.94 -5.07 -4.16
N PHE A 140 -8.70 -4.99 -3.68
CA PHE A 140 -7.97 -6.14 -3.12
C PHE A 140 -8.08 -6.20 -1.60
N ARG A 141 -8.18 -5.05 -0.92
CA ARG A 141 -8.26 -5.00 0.53
C ARG A 141 -9.40 -5.89 1.05
N TRP A 142 -9.08 -6.76 1.99
CA TRP A 142 -9.93 -7.80 2.58
C TRP A 142 -10.42 -8.91 1.63
N ARG A 143 -10.28 -8.75 0.32
CA ARG A 143 -10.81 -9.67 -0.70
C ARG A 143 -9.73 -10.60 -1.27
N ARG A 144 -8.61 -10.03 -1.72
CA ARG A 144 -7.56 -10.69 -2.51
C ARG A 144 -6.18 -10.21 -2.06
N ARG A 145 -5.19 -11.09 -2.22
CA ARG A 145 -3.76 -10.78 -2.09
C ARG A 145 -3.28 -10.26 -3.46
N LEU A 146 -2.34 -9.33 -3.47
CA LEU A 146 -1.83 -8.75 -4.71
C LEU A 146 -0.35 -9.10 -4.85
N PHE A 147 0.01 -9.82 -5.92
CA PHE A 147 1.40 -10.13 -6.28
C PHE A 147 1.81 -9.23 -7.43
N VAL A 148 2.68 -8.26 -7.16
CA VAL A 148 3.12 -7.27 -8.15
C VAL A 148 4.46 -7.74 -8.72
N ILE A 149 4.57 -7.71 -10.05
CA ILE A 149 5.78 -7.99 -10.81
C ILE A 149 6.06 -6.75 -11.65
N SER A 150 7.20 -6.11 -11.42
CA SER A 150 7.62 -4.92 -12.14
C SER A 150 8.94 -5.15 -12.85
N SER A 151 9.06 -4.65 -14.06
CA SER A 151 10.28 -4.68 -14.87
C SER A 151 10.39 -3.42 -15.72
N SER A 152 11.60 -3.08 -16.15
CA SER A 152 11.84 -1.93 -17.04
C SER A 152 11.32 -2.18 -18.45
N ASP A 153 11.23 -3.44 -18.88
CA ASP A 153 10.87 -3.86 -20.23
C ASP A 153 10.28 -5.28 -20.25
N ASP A 154 9.45 -5.62 -21.24
CA ASP A 154 8.83 -6.93 -21.30
C ASP A 154 9.78 -8.04 -21.80
N GLU A 155 10.94 -7.72 -22.38
CA GLU A 155 11.95 -8.71 -22.79
C GLU A 155 12.98 -9.04 -21.71
N GLU A 156 12.96 -8.36 -20.55
CA GLU A 156 13.91 -8.60 -19.46
C GLU A 156 13.86 -10.08 -19.02
N TRP A 157 15.03 -10.76 -19.00
CA TRP A 157 15.11 -12.19 -18.68
C TRP A 157 14.41 -12.54 -17.37
N ALA A 158 14.56 -11.70 -16.35
CA ALA A 158 13.94 -11.94 -15.05
C ALA A 158 12.41 -11.91 -15.12
N TYR A 159 11.88 -10.96 -15.87
CA TYR A 159 10.45 -10.84 -16.10
C TYR A 159 9.91 -12.07 -16.84
N GLN A 160 10.54 -12.46 -17.95
CA GLN A 160 10.19 -13.65 -18.72
C GLN A 160 10.26 -14.94 -17.90
N GLN A 161 11.31 -15.11 -17.09
CA GLN A 161 11.46 -16.25 -16.20
C GLN A 161 10.33 -16.33 -15.18
N GLN A 162 9.91 -15.19 -14.61
CA GLN A 162 8.80 -15.17 -13.67
C GLN A 162 7.46 -15.46 -14.34
N LEU A 163 7.23 -14.96 -15.56
CA LEU A 163 6.03 -15.28 -16.35
C LEU A 163 5.96 -16.79 -16.65
N TYR A 164 7.10 -17.40 -16.98
CA TYR A 164 7.18 -18.84 -17.17
C TYR A 164 6.77 -19.59 -15.90
N ALA A 165 7.26 -19.18 -14.72
CA ALA A 165 6.88 -19.79 -13.44
C ALA A 165 5.39 -19.65 -13.06
N LEU A 166 4.68 -18.67 -13.64
CA LEU A 166 3.22 -18.50 -13.48
C LEU A 166 2.40 -19.37 -14.44
N THR A 167 3.03 -19.99 -15.44
CA THR A 167 2.34 -20.86 -16.40
C THR A 167 1.71 -22.04 -15.68
N SER A 168 0.47 -22.37 -16.04
CA SER A 168 -0.32 -23.44 -15.39
C SER A 168 -0.62 -23.24 -13.90
N GLN A 169 -0.33 -22.07 -13.33
CA GLN A 169 -0.58 -21.79 -11.90
C GLN A 169 -1.94 -21.18 -11.60
N ALA A 170 -2.79 -20.96 -12.62
CA ALA A 170 -4.04 -20.20 -12.49
C ALA A 170 -4.96 -20.69 -11.36
N CYS A 171 -5.17 -22.00 -11.27
CA CYS A 171 -5.99 -22.57 -10.19
C CYS A 171 -5.35 -22.36 -8.81
N ASN A 172 -4.03 -22.61 -8.67
CA ASN A 172 -3.31 -22.47 -7.40
C ASN A 172 -3.29 -21.02 -6.90
N LEU A 173 -3.17 -20.06 -7.82
CA LEU A 173 -3.29 -18.62 -7.54
C LEU A 173 -4.71 -18.27 -7.11
N GLY A 174 -5.71 -18.77 -7.83
CA GLY A 174 -7.13 -18.58 -7.55
C GLY A 174 -7.56 -19.07 -6.16
N LEU A 175 -7.25 -20.32 -5.81
CA LEU A 175 -7.54 -20.87 -4.49
C LEU A 175 -6.81 -20.12 -3.36
N ARG A 176 -5.67 -19.48 -3.64
CA ARG A 176 -4.95 -18.63 -2.67
C ARG A 176 -5.41 -17.17 -2.67
N HIS A 177 -6.48 -16.86 -3.40
CA HIS A 177 -7.03 -15.51 -3.60
C HIS A 177 -5.96 -14.51 -4.06
N LEU A 178 -5.00 -14.96 -4.87
CA LEU A 178 -3.96 -14.11 -5.44
C LEU A 178 -4.49 -13.45 -6.71
N SER A 179 -4.04 -12.21 -6.92
CA SER A 179 -4.14 -11.47 -8.18
C SER A 179 -2.74 -11.06 -8.57
N VAL A 180 -2.43 -11.09 -9.86
CA VAL A 180 -1.09 -10.77 -10.35
C VAL A 180 -1.15 -9.45 -11.09
N LEU A 181 -0.35 -8.48 -10.68
CA LEU A 181 -0.22 -7.19 -11.34
C LEU A 181 1.15 -7.10 -12.00
N LYS A 182 1.15 -7.00 -13.33
CA LYS A 182 2.36 -6.87 -14.15
C LYS A 182 2.55 -5.41 -14.54
N LEU A 183 3.74 -4.86 -14.34
CA LEU A 183 4.10 -3.48 -14.62
C LEU A 183 5.38 -3.45 -15.47
N ILE A 184 5.34 -2.83 -16.64
CA ILE A 184 6.46 -2.76 -17.58
C ILE A 184 6.71 -1.32 -18.04
N GLY A 185 7.83 -1.09 -18.72
CA GLY A 185 8.23 0.20 -19.28
C GLY A 185 8.95 1.08 -18.26
N LYS A 186 9.93 1.88 -18.70
CA LYS A 186 10.69 2.78 -17.84
C LYS A 186 10.12 4.20 -17.85
N ASP A 187 9.87 4.72 -19.04
CA ASP A 187 9.36 6.07 -19.27
C ASP A 187 7.85 6.04 -19.50
N MET A 188 7.16 7.17 -19.25
CA MET A 188 5.70 7.25 -19.31
C MET A 188 5.08 6.82 -20.66
N GLU A 189 5.84 6.94 -21.75
CA GLU A 189 5.40 6.57 -23.11
C GLU A 189 5.35 5.04 -23.30
N ASP A 190 6.24 4.31 -22.63
CA ASP A 190 6.38 2.85 -22.72
C ASP A 190 5.77 2.12 -21.52
N MET A 191 5.32 2.86 -20.49
CA MET A 191 4.71 2.29 -19.30
C MET A 191 3.40 1.58 -19.66
N GLY A 192 3.29 0.34 -19.22
CA GLY A 192 2.09 -0.47 -19.39
C GLY A 192 1.91 -1.41 -18.22
N GLY A 193 0.67 -1.85 -18.00
CA GLY A 193 0.42 -2.85 -16.98
C GLY A 193 -0.79 -3.70 -17.28
N THR A 194 -0.80 -4.89 -16.68
CA THR A 194 -1.88 -5.85 -16.81
C THR A 194 -2.17 -6.45 -15.44
N LEU A 195 -3.42 -6.35 -15.00
CA LEU A 195 -3.94 -7.05 -13.84
C LEU A 195 -4.58 -8.36 -14.28
N GLU A 196 -4.15 -9.47 -13.66
CA GLU A 196 -4.73 -10.79 -13.84
C GLU A 196 -5.47 -11.22 -12.58
N LEU A 197 -6.77 -11.50 -12.73
CA LEU A 197 -7.65 -11.99 -11.68
C LEU A 197 -7.94 -13.47 -11.90
N TYR A 198 -7.57 -14.27 -10.90
CA TYR A 198 -7.78 -15.71 -10.92
C TYR A 198 -9.07 -16.08 -10.17
N PRO A 199 -9.89 -17.03 -10.67
CA PRO A 199 -11.12 -17.47 -10.03
C PRO A 199 -10.86 -18.22 -8.73
N ILE A 200 -11.69 -17.98 -7.71
CA ILE A 200 -11.56 -18.65 -6.41
C ILE A 200 -12.21 -20.05 -6.38
N ASN A 201 -12.90 -20.45 -7.44
CA ASN A 201 -13.61 -21.72 -7.56
C ASN A 201 -12.73 -22.86 -8.13
N GLY A 202 -11.44 -22.59 -8.38
CA GLY A 202 -10.49 -23.58 -8.92
C GLY A 202 -10.52 -23.74 -10.44
N THR A 203 -11.22 -22.88 -11.19
CA THR A 203 -11.14 -22.88 -12.66
C THR A 203 -9.89 -22.15 -13.15
N ALA A 204 -9.45 -22.46 -14.38
CA ALA A 204 -8.26 -21.87 -15.00
C ALA A 204 -8.55 -20.61 -15.84
N THR A 205 -9.78 -20.09 -15.82
CA THR A 205 -10.18 -18.91 -16.61
C THR A 205 -9.64 -17.62 -16.00
N VAL A 206 -8.70 -16.95 -16.66
CA VAL A 206 -8.08 -15.72 -16.13
C VAL A 206 -8.74 -14.48 -16.71
N GLU A 207 -9.25 -13.59 -15.86
CA GLU A 207 -9.71 -12.26 -16.27
C GLU A 207 -8.51 -11.31 -16.33
N ARG A 208 -8.41 -10.52 -17.40
CA ARG A 208 -7.33 -9.56 -17.62
C ARG A 208 -7.88 -8.15 -17.76
N GLU A 209 -7.24 -7.22 -17.10
CA GLU A 209 -7.57 -5.79 -17.15
C GLU A 209 -6.30 -4.99 -17.43
N ASP A 210 -6.36 -4.08 -18.39
CA ASP A 210 -5.26 -3.19 -18.69
C ASP A 210 -5.15 -2.08 -17.64
N VAL A 211 -3.92 -1.72 -17.30
CA VAL A 211 -3.59 -0.69 -16.33
C VAL A 211 -2.92 0.46 -17.07
N SER A 212 -3.52 1.65 -16.99
CA SER A 212 -3.02 2.83 -17.69
C SER A 212 -1.59 3.22 -17.27
N PRO A 213 -0.78 3.81 -18.16
CA PRO A 213 0.59 4.26 -17.84
C PRO A 213 0.67 5.14 -16.59
N SER A 214 -0.29 6.07 -16.43
CA SER A 214 -0.41 6.92 -15.23
C SER A 214 -0.62 6.11 -13.96
N LEU A 215 -1.48 5.09 -14.00
CA LEU A 215 -1.74 4.25 -12.84
C LEU A 215 -0.54 3.34 -12.54
N VAL A 216 0.18 2.86 -13.56
CA VAL A 216 1.46 2.13 -13.37
C VAL A 216 2.48 2.99 -12.63
N HIS A 217 2.65 4.24 -13.07
CA HIS A 217 3.53 5.21 -12.42
C HIS A 217 3.12 5.45 -10.95
N ASP A 218 1.83 5.69 -10.70
CA ASP A 218 1.30 5.94 -9.36
C ASP A 218 1.47 4.72 -8.43
N ILE A 219 1.25 3.50 -8.95
CA ILE A 219 1.48 2.24 -8.22
C ILE A 219 2.95 2.07 -7.86
N ARG A 220 3.87 2.31 -8.80
CA ARG A 220 5.30 2.22 -8.55
C ARG A 220 5.74 3.22 -7.49
N ASN A 221 5.27 4.46 -7.57
CA ASN A 221 5.57 5.49 -6.57
C ASN A 221 5.00 5.14 -5.19
N TYR A 222 3.77 4.63 -5.13
CA TYR A 222 3.16 4.23 -3.85
C TYR A 222 3.96 3.12 -3.16
N PHE A 223 4.39 2.11 -3.92
CA PHE A 223 5.19 1.00 -3.38
C PHE A 223 6.69 1.29 -3.29
N GLN A 224 7.17 2.42 -3.82
CA GLN A 224 8.60 2.70 -3.98
C GLN A 224 9.32 1.64 -4.84
N ILE A 225 8.65 1.17 -5.90
CA ILE A 225 9.21 0.26 -6.91
C ILE A 225 10.00 1.08 -7.92
N SER A 226 11.28 0.76 -8.08
CA SER A 226 12.11 1.35 -9.12
C SER A 226 11.67 0.88 -10.52
N PRO A 227 11.53 1.77 -11.51
CA PRO A 227 11.32 1.37 -12.91
C PRO A 227 12.59 0.84 -13.58
N GLU A 228 13.76 0.95 -12.94
CA GLU A 228 15.06 0.64 -13.55
C GLU A 228 15.42 -0.85 -13.58
N TYR A 229 14.81 -1.66 -12.72
CA TYR A 229 15.18 -3.06 -12.54
C TYR A 229 13.98 -3.93 -12.18
N PHE A 230 14.09 -5.21 -12.52
CA PHE A 230 13.13 -6.22 -12.09
C PHE A 230 12.95 -6.24 -10.57
N SER A 231 11.70 -6.21 -10.12
CA SER A 231 11.35 -6.45 -8.72
C SER A 231 9.93 -6.97 -8.58
N MET A 232 9.68 -7.73 -7.52
CA MET A 232 8.35 -8.19 -7.17
C MET A 232 8.06 -7.91 -5.70
N LEU A 233 6.78 -7.81 -5.39
CA LEU A 233 6.32 -7.78 -4.01
C LEU A 233 5.02 -8.55 -3.85
N LEU A 234 4.81 -9.08 -2.64
CA LEU A 234 3.56 -9.69 -2.24
C LEU A 234 2.87 -8.81 -1.21
N MET A 235 1.65 -8.40 -1.50
CA MET A 235 0.75 -7.70 -0.58
C MET A 235 -0.30 -8.65 -0.02
N GLY A 236 -0.53 -8.56 1.30
CA GLY A 236 -1.58 -9.30 1.99
C GLY A 236 -2.96 -8.67 1.84
N LYS A 237 -4.00 -9.40 2.27
CA LYS A 237 -5.40 -8.88 2.28
C LYS A 237 -5.59 -7.70 3.23
N ASP A 238 -4.68 -7.48 4.16
CA ASP A 238 -4.64 -6.31 5.05
C ASP A 238 -4.10 -5.05 4.35
N GLY A 239 -3.70 -5.15 3.08
CA GLY A 239 -3.15 -4.06 2.28
C GLY A 239 -1.69 -3.73 2.60
N ASN A 240 -1.02 -4.53 3.43
CA ASN A 240 0.38 -4.36 3.77
C ASN A 240 1.27 -5.26 2.89
N VAL A 241 2.46 -4.75 2.54
CA VAL A 241 3.50 -5.56 1.90
C VAL A 241 4.02 -6.61 2.88
N LYS A 242 4.12 -7.86 2.43
CA LYS A 242 4.57 -9.02 3.21
C LYS A 242 6.00 -9.41 2.89
N SER A 243 6.40 -9.25 1.64
CA SER A 243 7.74 -9.59 1.17
C SER A 243 8.07 -8.88 -0.13
N TRP A 244 9.37 -8.69 -0.34
CA TRP A 244 9.97 -8.15 -1.55
C TRP A 244 10.92 -9.19 -2.15
N TYR A 245 10.97 -9.26 -3.47
CA TYR A 245 11.81 -10.19 -4.22
C TYR A 245 12.54 -9.42 -5.33
N PRO A 246 13.86 -9.19 -5.19
CA PRO A 246 14.65 -8.47 -6.20
C PRO A 246 15.04 -9.36 -7.39
N SER A 247 14.65 -10.63 -7.41
CA SER A 247 15.02 -11.61 -8.43
C SER A 247 13.85 -12.57 -8.71
N PRO A 248 13.77 -13.13 -9.93
CA PRO A 248 12.69 -14.03 -10.30
C PRO A 248 12.84 -15.37 -9.59
N MET A 249 11.75 -16.12 -9.55
CA MET A 249 11.68 -17.41 -8.87
C MET A 249 11.48 -18.53 -9.90
N TRP A 250 12.13 -19.66 -9.67
CA TRP A 250 11.94 -20.87 -10.50
C TRP A 250 10.59 -21.54 -10.24
N SER A 251 10.02 -21.34 -9.06
CA SER A 251 8.76 -21.94 -8.63
C SER A 251 7.98 -20.98 -7.75
N MET A 252 6.66 -21.04 -7.86
CA MET A 252 5.73 -20.30 -7.01
C MET A 252 5.57 -20.92 -5.61
N SER A 253 6.21 -22.06 -5.31
CA SER A 253 6.10 -22.73 -4.01
C SER A 253 6.44 -21.80 -2.84
N ILE A 254 7.47 -20.97 -2.96
CA ILE A 254 7.88 -20.04 -1.90
C ILE A 254 6.78 -18.99 -1.62
N ILE A 255 6.11 -18.51 -2.68
CA ILE A 255 4.96 -17.60 -2.52
C ILE A 255 3.80 -18.32 -1.86
N TYR A 256 3.54 -19.57 -2.24
CA TYR A 256 2.48 -20.39 -1.68
C TYR A 256 2.71 -20.71 -0.21
N ASP A 257 3.91 -21.12 0.17
CA ASP A 257 4.28 -21.40 1.56
C ASP A 257 4.09 -20.16 2.44
N LEU A 258 4.54 -18.99 1.95
CA LEU A 258 4.33 -17.73 2.66
C LEU A 258 2.83 -17.42 2.81
N VAL A 259 2.03 -17.57 1.76
CA VAL A 259 0.58 -17.33 1.81
C VAL A 259 -0.13 -18.32 2.74
N ASP A 260 0.20 -19.61 2.63
CA ASP A 260 -0.41 -20.70 3.40
C ASP A 260 -0.04 -20.64 4.90
N SER A 261 1.06 -19.97 5.25
CA SER A 261 1.40 -19.66 6.64
C SER A 261 0.49 -18.59 7.28
N MET A 262 -0.17 -17.74 6.47
CA MET A 262 -0.95 -16.60 6.97
C MET A 262 -2.26 -17.03 7.66
N GLN A 263 -2.65 -16.33 8.73
CA GLN A 263 -3.82 -16.67 9.54
C GLN A 263 -5.13 -16.73 8.73
N LEU A 264 -5.41 -15.70 7.91
CA LEU A 264 -6.61 -15.65 7.07
C LEU A 264 -6.64 -16.81 6.06
N ARG A 265 -5.47 -17.26 5.59
CA ARG A 265 -5.38 -18.37 4.62
C ARG A 265 -5.81 -19.70 5.22
N ARG A 266 -5.58 -19.93 6.51
CA ARG A 266 -6.04 -21.15 7.20
C ARG A 266 -7.56 -21.28 7.22
N GLN A 267 -8.28 -20.16 7.36
CA GLN A 267 -9.74 -20.15 7.30
C GLN A 267 -10.23 -20.45 5.87
N GLU A 268 -9.58 -19.86 4.85
CA GLU A 268 -9.88 -20.13 3.45
C GLU A 268 -9.69 -21.61 3.09
N MET A 269 -8.60 -22.24 3.56
CA MET A 269 -8.33 -23.66 3.35
C MET A 269 -9.39 -24.56 3.99
N ALA A 270 -9.81 -24.26 5.23
CA ALA A 270 -10.87 -25.01 5.89
C ALA A 270 -12.20 -24.95 5.12
N ILE A 271 -12.56 -23.78 4.60
CA ILE A 271 -13.75 -23.60 3.75
C ILE A 271 -13.59 -24.36 2.42
N GLN A 272 -12.44 -24.25 1.75
CA GLN A 272 -12.14 -24.97 0.52
C GLN A 272 -12.25 -26.48 0.68
N GLN A 273 -11.71 -27.01 1.78
CA GLN A 273 -11.80 -28.42 2.12
C GLN A 273 -13.25 -28.87 2.33
N SER A 274 -14.07 -28.07 3.03
CA SER A 274 -15.49 -28.36 3.23
C SER A 274 -16.31 -28.36 1.93
N LEU A 275 -15.88 -27.58 0.94
CA LEU A 275 -16.53 -27.46 -0.37
C LEU A 275 -15.91 -28.38 -1.43
N GLY A 276 -14.91 -29.19 -1.08
CA GLY A 276 -14.22 -30.07 -2.03
C GLY A 276 -13.43 -29.33 -3.12
N MET A 277 -13.12 -28.04 -2.93
CA MET A 277 -12.37 -27.25 -3.91
C MET A 277 -10.89 -27.61 -3.87
N ARG A 278 -10.38 -28.16 -4.98
CA ARG A 278 -8.96 -28.49 -5.17
C ARG A 278 -8.56 -28.23 -6.62
N CYS A 279 -7.30 -27.91 -6.83
CA CYS A 279 -6.74 -27.93 -8.17
C CYS A 279 -6.50 -29.38 -8.60
N PRO A 280 -6.70 -29.71 -9.89
CA PRO A 280 -6.16 -30.95 -10.43
C PRO A 280 -4.66 -30.97 -10.13
N GLU A 281 -4.13 -32.11 -9.67
CA GLU A 281 -2.69 -32.26 -9.64
C GLU A 281 -2.18 -32.17 -11.08
N ASP A 282 -1.17 -31.33 -11.30
CA ASP A 282 -0.43 -31.35 -12.55
C ASP A 282 0.13 -32.77 -12.70
N GLU A 283 -0.35 -33.51 -13.70
CA GLU A 283 -0.03 -34.92 -14.01
C GLU A 283 1.48 -35.14 -14.35
N TYR A 284 2.34 -34.16 -14.08
CA TYR A 284 3.75 -34.10 -14.45
C TYR A 284 4.71 -33.62 -13.34
N GLY A 285 4.33 -33.67 -12.06
CA GLY A 285 5.18 -33.17 -10.95
C GLY A 285 5.40 -34.09 -9.74
N GLY A 286 4.89 -35.32 -9.72
CA GLY A 286 4.83 -36.16 -8.52
C GLY A 286 6.04 -37.08 -8.29
N TYR A 287 7.15 -36.54 -7.76
CA TYR A 287 8.03 -37.32 -6.89
C TYR A 287 8.07 -36.67 -5.51
N GLY A 288 7.36 -37.23 -4.54
CA GLY A 288 7.66 -36.95 -3.14
C GLY A 288 6.51 -36.98 -2.15
N HIS A 289 6.25 -38.18 -1.62
CA HIS A 289 5.80 -38.46 -0.26
C HIS A 289 4.44 -37.90 0.21
N ASP A 290 3.42 -38.75 0.02
CA ASP A 290 2.30 -38.85 0.95
C ASP A 290 2.83 -39.04 2.38
N ARG A 291 2.46 -38.11 3.26
CA ARG A 291 2.36 -38.35 4.70
C ARG A 291 0.89 -38.26 5.07
N ASP A 292 0.18 -39.37 4.89
CA ASP A 292 -1.04 -39.64 5.63
C ASP A 292 -0.68 -39.84 7.12
N PRO A 293 -1.26 -39.07 8.05
CA PRO A 293 -1.09 -39.29 9.47
C PRO A 293 -2.33 -39.97 10.05
N ASP A 294 -2.82 -41.08 9.50
CA ASP A 294 -3.90 -41.87 10.13
C ASP A 294 -3.90 -43.33 9.64
N GLY A 295 -2.96 -44.13 10.17
CA GLY A 295 -2.81 -45.54 9.78
C GLY A 295 -2.26 -46.46 10.87
N TYR A 296 -2.55 -46.23 12.14
CA TYR A 296 -2.29 -47.19 13.21
C TYR A 296 -3.55 -47.98 13.55
N HIS A 297 -3.69 -49.19 12.99
CA HIS A 297 -4.07 -50.43 13.69
C HIS A 297 -4.63 -51.51 12.74
N ARG A 298 -3.87 -52.61 12.62
CA ARG A 298 -4.24 -54.03 12.40
C ARG A 298 -3.12 -54.65 11.54
N GLY A 299 -2.26 -55.55 12.00
CA GLY A 299 -2.42 -56.59 13.01
C GLY A 299 -2.93 -57.88 12.37
N TYR A 300 -2.02 -58.66 11.78
CA TYR A 300 -2.08 -60.12 11.61
C TYR A 300 -0.61 -60.59 11.42
N GLY A 301 -0.07 -61.61 12.06
CA GLY A 301 -0.70 -62.77 12.68
C GLY A 301 -0.53 -63.99 11.77
N TYR A 302 0.48 -64.79 12.12
CA TYR A 302 0.93 -66.08 11.53
C TYR A 302 1.84 -66.02 10.30
#